data_AF-A0A1Q2L3X7-F1
#
_entry.id   AF-A0A1Q2L3X7-F1
#
_cell.length_a   1.000
_cell.length_b   1.000
_cell.length_c   1.000
_cell.angle_alpha   90.00
_cell.angle_beta   90.00
_cell.angle_gamma   90.00
#
_symmetry.space_group_name_H-M   'P 1'
#
loop_
_entity.id
_entity.type
_entity.pdbx_description
1 polymer ?
#
loop_
_entity_poly.entity_id
_entity_poly.type
_entity_poly.pdbx_seq_one_letter_code
_entity_poly.pdbx_strand_id
1 'polypeptide(L)' 'METLEFYRNLPKKVCVECGQEIEEQHESYLYECERCIGHGND' A
#
# COMPACT_ATOMS: atom_id res chain seq x y z
N MET A 1 23.72 14.02 2.22
CA MET A 1 22.34 14.33 1.81
C MET A 1 21.79 13.14 1.04
N GLU A 2 21.82 11.96 1.66
CA GLU A 2 21.49 10.67 1.01
C GLU A 2 20.04 10.23 1.33
N THR A 3 19.40 10.86 2.32
CA THR A 3 18.13 10.38 2.88
C THR A 3 16.92 10.81 2.08
N LEU A 4 16.90 12.01 1.47
CA LEU A 4 15.70 12.53 0.81
C LEU A 4 15.37 11.80 -0.51
N GLU A 5 16.38 11.43 -1.28
CA GLU A 5 16.20 10.72 -2.57
C GLU A 5 15.61 9.32 -2.38
N PHE A 6 15.91 8.67 -1.24
CA PHE A 6 15.31 7.39 -0.86
C PHE A 6 13.81 7.51 -0.63
N TYR A 7 13.37 8.56 0.09
CA TYR A 7 11.95 8.78 0.35
C TYR A 7 11.17 9.26 -0.89
N ARG A 8 11.82 9.99 -1.82
CA ARG A 8 11.20 10.42 -3.08
C ARG A 8 10.79 9.26 -4.00
N ASN A 9 11.52 8.15 -3.92
CA ASN A 9 11.34 6.99 -4.79
C ASN A 9 10.90 5.74 -4.00
N LEU A 10 10.18 5.93 -2.90
CA LEU A 10 9.61 4.79 -2.17
C LEU A 10 8.72 3.99 -3.13
N PRO A 11 8.90 2.65 -3.18
CA PRO A 11 8.05 1.81 -4.00
C PRO A 11 6.60 1.97 -3.58
N LYS A 12 5.71 1.94 -4.56
CA LYS A 12 4.28 1.95 -4.31
C LYS A 12 3.90 0.73 -3.46
N LYS A 13 2.99 0.94 -2.53
CA LYS A 13 2.46 -0.16 -1.70
C LYS A 13 1.59 -1.06 -2.56
N VAL A 14 1.73 -2.36 -2.40
CA VAL A 14 0.97 -3.37 -3.14
C VAL A 14 0.19 -4.26 -2.19
N CYS A 15 -1.03 -4.62 -2.57
CA CYS A 15 -1.89 -5.51 -1.81
C CYS A 15 -1.28 -6.92 -1.75
N VAL A 16 -1.18 -7.49 -0.55
CA VAL A 16 -0.63 -8.85 -0.37
C VAL A 16 -1.55 -9.93 -0.95
N GLU A 17 -2.85 -9.66 -1.05
CA GLU A 17 -3.84 -10.62 -1.57
C GLU A 17 -3.93 -10.60 -3.10
N CYS A 18 -3.97 -9.43 -3.73
CA CYS A 18 -4.21 -9.31 -5.18
C CYS A 18 -3.04 -8.71 -5.98
N GLY A 19 -1.97 -8.24 -5.33
CA GLY A 19 -0.79 -7.65 -5.98
C GLY A 19 -1.02 -6.29 -6.63
N GLN A 20 -2.22 -5.73 -6.55
CA GLN A 20 -2.54 -4.42 -7.11
C GLN A 20 -1.96 -3.30 -6.24
N GLU A 21 -1.60 -2.16 -6.86
CA GLU A 21 -1.21 -0.96 -6.12
C GLU A 21 -2.34 -0.54 -5.17
N ILE A 22 -1.99 -0.29 -3.91
CA ILE A 22 -2.92 0.25 -2.93
C ILE A 22 -2.85 1.77 -3.04
N GLU A 23 -3.95 2.37 -3.47
CA GLU A 23 -4.12 3.82 -3.51
C GLU A 23 -4.47 4.31 -2.10
N GLU A 24 -3.46 4.49 -1.25
CA GLU A 24 -3.66 4.86 0.15
C GLU A 24 -3.40 6.35 0.43
N GLN A 25 -4.09 6.84 1.45
CA GLN A 25 -3.63 8.01 2.20
C GLN A 25 -2.37 7.62 2.98
N HIS A 26 -1.42 8.55 3.10
CA HIS A 26 -0.04 8.36 3.59
C HIS A 26 0.12 7.74 5.01
N GLU A 27 -0.97 7.44 5.72
CA GLU A 27 -1.02 6.93 7.10
C GLU A 27 -1.60 5.50 7.24
N SER A 28 -1.95 4.81 6.15
CA SER A 28 -2.52 3.46 6.24
C SER A 28 -1.45 2.39 6.55
N TYR A 29 -1.67 1.62 7.62
CA TYR A 29 -0.84 0.47 8.01
C TYR A 29 -1.35 -0.86 7.41
N LEU A 30 -2.41 -0.85 6.60
CA LEU A 30 -3.06 -2.07 6.10
C LEU A 30 -2.31 -2.68 4.91
N TYR A 31 -2.09 -3.99 4.87
CA TYR A 31 -1.40 -4.63 3.75
C TYR A 31 -2.35 -5.11 2.64
N GLU A 32 -3.65 -4.99 2.85
CA GLU A 32 -4.72 -5.39 1.94
C GLU A 32 -5.43 -4.15 1.40
N CYS A 33 -5.83 -4.17 0.12
CA CYS A 33 -6.60 -3.07 -0.46
C CYS A 33 -8.09 -3.15 -0.09
N GLU A 34 -8.80 -2.03 -0.21
CA GLU A 34 -10.24 -1.93 0.12
C GLU A 34 -11.09 -2.98 -0.60
N ARG A 35 -10.70 -3.35 -1.83
CA ARG A 35 -11.35 -4.42 -2.58
C ARG A 35 -11.19 -5.78 -1.91
N CYS A 36 -10.00 -6.12 -1.42
CA CYS A 36 -9.78 -7.41 -0.77
C CYS A 36 -10.43 -7.45 0.63
N ILE A 37 -10.33 -6.36 1.38
CA ILE A 37 -10.95 -6.22 2.71
C ILE A 37 -12.47 -6.38 2.62
N GLY A 38 -13.12 -5.78 1.63
CA GLY A 38 -14.57 -5.90 1.45
C GLY A 38 -15.05 -7.25 0.92
N HIS A 39 -14.15 -8.11 0.46
CA HIS A 39 -14.46 -9.44 -0.07
C HIS A 39 -14.13 -10.56 0.93
N GLY A 40 -13.36 -10.27 1.99
CA GLY A 40 -13.08 -11.18 3.08
C GLY A 40 -13.96 -10.85 4.28
N ASN A 41 -14.80 -11.81 4.67
CA ASN A 41 -15.74 -11.81 5.81
C ASN A 41 -17.18 -11.38 5.50
N ASP A 42 -18.00 -12.37 5.17
CA ASP A 42 -19.23 -12.61 5.95
C ASP A 42 -18.85 -13.18 7.34
#